data_AF-A0A7C3K383-F1
#
_entry.id   AF-A0A7C3K383-F1
#
_cell.length_a   1.000
_cell.length_b   1.000
_cell.length_c   1.000
_cell.angle_alpha   90.00
_cell.angle_beta   90.00
_cell.angle_gamma   90.00
#
_symmetry.space_group_name_H-M   'P 1'
#
loop_
_entity.id
_entity.type
_entity.pdbx_description
1 polymer ?
#
loop_
_entity_poly.entity_id
_entity_poly.type
_entity_poly.pdbx_seq_one_letter_code
_entity_poly.pdbx_strand_id
1 'polypeptide(L)' 'MLARVLSSAVFGIDAYVVEVEVDIAQGLPAFATVGLPEGAVKES' A
#
# COMPACT_ATOMS: atom_id res chain seq x y z
N MET A 1 -2.73 -11.64 -9.53
CA MET A 1 -3.55 -12.16 -8.41
C MET A 1 -3.92 -10.96 -7.59
N LEU A 2 -5.22 -10.66 -7.50
CA LEU A 2 -5.72 -9.49 -6.80
C LEU A 2 -6.04 -9.85 -5.34
N ALA A 3 -5.45 -9.16 -4.39
CA ALA A 3 -5.78 -9.23 -2.98
C ALA A 3 -6.17 -7.84 -2.46
N ARG A 4 -7.22 -7.77 -1.65
CA ARG A 4 -7.69 -6.55 -1.00
C ARG A 4 -7.69 -6.73 0.51
N VAL A 5 -7.17 -5.77 1.25
CA VAL A 5 -7.07 -5.82 2.71
C VAL A 5 -7.44 -4.46 3.32
N LEU A 6 -8.16 -4.49 4.44
CA LEU A 6 -8.39 -3.31 5.25
C LEU A 6 -7.14 -3.04 6.09
N SER A 7 -6.68 -1.80 6.06
CA SER A 7 -5.49 -1.32 6.77
C SER A 7 -5.77 0.04 7.41
N SER A 8 -4.77 0.61 8.07
CA SER A 8 -4.80 1.98 8.56
C SER A 8 -3.57 2.75 8.10
N ALA A 9 -3.76 4.05 7.86
CA ALA A 9 -2.69 4.99 7.53
C ALA A 9 -2.76 6.20 8.45
N VAL A 10 -1.61 6.84 8.68
CA VAL A 10 -1.52 8.06 9.49
C VAL A 10 -1.31 9.25 8.56
N PHE A 11 -2.12 10.29 8.71
CA PHE A 11 -1.92 11.58 8.06
C PHE A 11 -1.79 12.66 9.14
N GLY A 12 -0.55 13.08 9.41
CA GLY A 12 -0.25 13.94 10.56
C GLY A 12 -0.41 13.19 11.89
N ILE A 13 -1.42 13.56 12.68
CA ILE A 13 -1.76 12.90 13.95
C ILE A 13 -3.01 12.02 13.87
N ASP A 14 -3.70 12.05 12.73
CA ASP A 14 -4.99 11.39 12.55
C ASP A 14 -4.79 10.02 11.89
N ALA A 15 -5.54 9.03 12.37
CA ALA A 15 -5.57 7.68 11.82
C ALA A 15 -6.78 7.51 10.89
N TYR A 16 -6.54 6.95 9.71
CA TYR A 16 -7.54 6.71 8.68
C TYR A 16 -7.59 5.24 8.34
N VAL A 17 -8.79 4.69 8.20
CA VAL A 17 -8.98 3.36 7.62
C VAL A 17 -8.78 3.48 6.11
N VAL A 18 -7.92 2.63 5.56
CA VAL A 18 -7.61 2.60 4.13
C VAL A 18 -7.76 1.18 3.60
N GLU A 19 -8.09 1.07 2.32
CA GLU A 19 -8.12 -0.21 1.63
C GLU A 19 -6.86 -0.34 0.76
N VAL A 20 -6.14 -1.44 0.92
CA VAL A 20 -4.93 -1.73 0.15
C VAL A 20 -5.23 -2.82 -0.85
N GLU A 21 -4.93 -2.56 -2.12
CA GLU A 21 -5.02 -3.52 -3.21
C GLU A 21 -3.61 -3.94 -3.64
N VAL A 22 -3.41 -5.25 -3.81
CA VAL A 22 -2.17 -5.84 -4.31
C VAL A 22 -2.50 -6.65 -5.54
N ASP A 23 -1.79 -6.40 -6.64
CA ASP A 23 -1.80 -7.29 -7.79
C ASP A 23 -0.43 -7.93 -8.00
N ILE A 24 -0.44 -9.24 -8.22
CA ILE A 24 0.74 -10.03 -8.58
C ILE A 24 0.65 -10.44 -10.04
N ALA A 25 1.55 -9.92 -10.86
CA ALA A 25 1.76 -10.34 -12.25
C ALA A 25 2.92 -11.33 -12.37
N GLN A 26 2.88 -12.20 -13.39
CA GLN A 26 4.00 -13.09 -13.73
C GLN A 26 5.08 -12.28 -14.45
N GLY A 27 6.33 -12.35 -13.99
CA GLY A 27 7.44 -11.58 -14.56
C GLY A 27 8.65 -11.52 -13.65
N LEU A 28 9.59 -10.62 -13.96
CA LEU A 28 10.74 -10.35 -13.08
C LEU A 28 10.27 -9.72 -11.77
N PRO A 29 10.90 -10.04 -10.62
CA PRO A 29 10.57 -9.43 -9.35
C PRO A 29 10.74 -7.92 -9.39
N ALA A 30 9.64 -7.19 -9.23
CA ALA A 30 9.61 -5.74 -9.11
C ALA A 30 8.48 -5.35 -8.14
N PHE A 31 8.69 -4.28 -7.39
CA PHE A 31 7.69 -3.72 -6.48
C PHE A 31 7.44 -2.26 -6.86
N ALA A 32 6.17 -1.89 -6.98
CA ALA A 32 5.74 -0.54 -7.25
C ALA A 32 4.56 -0.21 -6.32
N THR A 33 4.67 0.90 -5.60
CA THR A 33 3.59 1.43 -4.76
C THR A 33 3.03 2.67 -5.42
N VAL A 34 1.71 2.76 -5.52
CA VAL A 34 1.00 3.92 -6.09
C VAL A 34 -0.04 4.44 -5.10
N GLY A 35 -0.30 5.75 -5.11
CA GLY A 35 -1.39 6.36 -4.34
C GLY A 35 -1.06 6.84 -2.93
N LEU A 36 0.15 6.60 -2.42
CA LEU A 36 0.62 7.15 -1.14
C LEU A 36 1.88 8.01 -1.36
N PRO A 37 2.05 9.12 -0.61
CA PRO A 37 3.25 9.94 -0.70
C PRO A 37 4.49 9.13 -0.31
N GLU A 38 5.59 9.34 -1.01
CA GLU A 38 6.88 8.72 -0.68
C GLU A 38 7.22 8.96 0.80
N GLY A 39 7.50 7.89 1.53
CA GLY A 39 7.81 7.93 2.97
C GLY A 39 6.70 7.40 3.89
N ALA A 40 5.43 7.44 3.48
CA ALA A 40 4.32 6.91 4.30
C ALA A 40 4.26 5.38 4.34
N VAL A 41 4.88 4.71 3.36
CA VAL A 41 4.86 3.23 3.17
C VAL A 41 6.27 2.64 3.27
N LYS A 42 7.25 3.44 3.69
CA LYS A 42 8.64 2.99 3.69
C LYS A 42 8.89 2.13 4.94
N GLU A 43 8.84 0.81 4.72
CA GLU A 43 9.15 -0.29 5.64
C GLU A 43 8.09 -0.54 6.75
N SER A 44 7.14 -1.42 6.43
CA SER A 44 6.35 -2.21 7.38
C SER A 44 6.13 -3.62 6.82
#